data_AF-A0A067M171-F1
#
_entry.id   AF-A0A067M171-F1
#
_cell.length_a   1.000
_cell.length_b   1.000
_cell.length_c   1.000
_cell.angle_alpha   90.00
_cell.angle_beta   90.00
_cell.angle_gamma   90.00
#
_symmetry.space_group_name_H-M   'P 1'
#
loop_
_entity.id
_entity.type
_entity.pdbx_description
1 polymer ?
#
loop_
_entity_poly.entity_id
_entity_poly.type
_entity_poly.pdbx_seq_one_letter_code
_entity_poly.pdbx_strand_id
1 'polypeptide(L)'
;MLHRDISINTLAYCRGADDRVEGVLYDFDLAMYVDANTPSSKHRAGTTAFLVLHLLEDRTLQHRLVFEYESLFYVMSWIIAYHKRGGAAIEGNPFGRWYLGTADSICAAKFGALRSPLDTLPHHKVLEDGLWRLQRLVRDAVFRMDDAGRSLRHPNMDYELLPNRGLNDEVLGLTADGFSRVLQWGDEIEIYERDRVGVRR
;
A
#
# COMPACT_ATOMS: atom_id res chain seq x y z
N MET A 1 -5.09 -13.71 -5.22
CA MET A 1 -4.34 -14.05 -3.98
C MET A 1 -3.99 -12.74 -3.30
N LEU A 2 -4.00 -12.69 -1.97
CA LEU A 2 -3.61 -11.55 -1.15
C LEU A 2 -2.30 -11.92 -0.43
N HIS A 3 -1.29 -11.05 -0.44
CA HIS A 3 0.02 -11.31 0.18
C HIS A 3 -0.03 -11.10 1.70
N ARG A 4 -0.71 -10.04 2.16
CA ARG A 4 -0.98 -9.75 3.57
C ARG A 4 0.22 -9.33 4.43
N ASP A 5 1.39 -9.18 3.83
CA ASP A 5 2.57 -8.62 4.49
C ASP A 5 3.46 -7.86 3.50
N ILE A 6 2.84 -7.00 2.69
CA ILE A 6 3.58 -6.08 1.82
C ILE A 6 4.37 -5.10 2.70
N SER A 7 5.69 -5.21 2.65
CA SER A 7 6.62 -4.42 3.46
C SER A 7 7.95 -4.27 2.72
N ILE A 8 8.86 -3.45 3.27
CA ILE A 8 10.24 -3.37 2.76
C ILE A 8 11.03 -4.69 2.92
N ASN A 9 10.58 -5.58 3.81
CA ASN A 9 11.23 -6.86 4.05
C ASN A 9 10.77 -7.94 3.06
N THR A 10 9.62 -7.74 2.40
CA THR A 10 9.05 -8.68 1.42
C THR A 10 9.12 -8.15 -0.01
N LEU A 11 9.69 -6.95 -0.19
CA LEU A 11 9.96 -6.34 -1.48
C LEU A 11 11.45 -6.45 -1.83
N ALA A 12 11.73 -7.12 -2.94
CA ALA A 12 13.02 -7.12 -3.61
C ALA A 12 12.93 -6.35 -4.93
N TYR A 13 14.07 -6.16 -5.60
CA TYR A 13 14.10 -5.78 -7.00
C TYR A 13 15.12 -6.61 -7.75
N CYS A 14 14.84 -6.90 -9.01
CA CYS A 14 15.79 -7.45 -9.95
C CYS A 14 16.07 -6.44 -11.07
N ARG A 15 17.17 -6.65 -11.78
CA ARG A 15 17.55 -5.87 -12.95
C ARG A 15 17.74 -6.82 -14.11
N GLY A 16 16.93 -6.66 -15.15
CA GLY A 16 16.99 -7.45 -16.38
C GLY A 16 18.24 -7.16 -17.20
N ALA A 17 18.48 -8.00 -18.21
CA ALA A 17 19.59 -7.81 -19.15
C ALA A 17 19.47 -6.51 -19.99
N ASP A 18 18.25 -5.98 -20.09
CA ASP A 18 17.88 -4.72 -20.72
C ASP A 18 17.98 -3.51 -19.77
N ASP A 19 18.57 -3.69 -18.58
CA ASP A 19 18.68 -2.68 -17.52
C ASP A 19 17.34 -2.27 -16.88
N ARG A 20 16.22 -2.92 -17.27
CA ARG A 20 14.90 -2.72 -16.67
C ARG A 20 14.92 -3.19 -15.22
N VAL A 21 14.37 -2.37 -14.32
CA VAL A 21 14.23 -2.69 -12.90
C VAL A 21 12.82 -3.17 -12.64
N GLU A 22 12.68 -4.33 -12.02
CA GLU A 22 11.38 -4.88 -11.65
C GLU A 22 11.33 -5.09 -10.13
N GLY A 23 10.24 -4.62 -9.52
CA GLY A 23 9.94 -4.93 -8.13
C GLY A 23 9.38 -6.35 -8.02
N VAL A 24 9.89 -7.13 -7.07
CA VAL A 24 9.48 -8.51 -6.84
C VAL A 24 9.00 -8.65 -5.40
N LEU A 25 7.74 -9.04 -5.23
CA LEU A 25 7.25 -9.48 -3.92
C LEU A 25 7.62 -10.95 -3.70
N TYR A 26 8.13 -11.25 -2.52
CA TYR A 26 8.46 -12.61 -2.08
C TYR A 26 7.94 -12.83 -0.65
N ASP A 27 8.07 -14.06 -0.16
CA ASP A 27 7.56 -14.48 1.16
C ASP A 27 6.01 -14.50 1.24
N PHE A 28 5.44 -15.60 0.73
CA PHE A 28 3.99 -15.82 0.66
C PHE A 28 3.46 -16.64 1.85
N ASP A 29 4.20 -16.76 2.95
CA ASP A 29 3.81 -17.59 4.10
C ASP A 29 2.50 -17.11 4.77
N LEU A 30 2.20 -15.82 4.62
CA LEU A 30 0.98 -15.17 5.14
C LEU A 30 -0.13 -15.04 4.08
N ALA A 31 0.14 -15.45 2.84
CA ALA A 31 -0.76 -15.25 1.71
C ALA A 31 -2.05 -16.06 1.83
N MET A 32 -3.11 -15.55 1.19
CA MET A 32 -4.40 -16.26 1.12
C MET A 32 -5.08 -16.08 -0.23
N TYR A 33 -5.91 -17.06 -0.62
CA TYR A 33 -6.84 -16.87 -1.72
C TYR A 33 -7.98 -15.93 -1.29
N VAL A 34 -8.48 -15.13 -2.23
CA VAL A 34 -9.54 -14.13 -1.96
C VAL A 34 -10.82 -14.81 -1.46
N ASP A 35 -11.12 -15.99 -1.99
CA ASP A 35 -12.32 -16.78 -1.65
C ASP A 35 -12.10 -17.78 -0.49
N ALA A 36 -10.95 -17.73 0.18
CA ALA A 36 -10.66 -18.64 1.28
C ALA A 36 -11.39 -18.19 2.56
N ASN A 37 -12.42 -18.94 2.96
CA ASN A 37 -13.06 -18.84 4.28
C ASN A 37 -12.12 -19.38 5.37
N THR A 38 -11.11 -18.61 5.77
CA THR A 38 -10.15 -19.02 6.82
C THR A 38 -10.51 -18.48 8.22
N PRO A 39 -10.24 -19.26 9.30
CA PRO A 39 -10.51 -18.84 10.68
C PRO A 39 -9.67 -17.65 11.16
N SER A 40 -10.18 -16.97 12.19
CA SER A 40 -9.79 -15.61 12.60
C SER A 40 -8.36 -15.40 13.11
N SER A 41 -7.65 -16.46 13.48
CA SER A 41 -6.30 -16.35 14.07
C SER A 41 -5.24 -15.85 13.08
N LYS A 42 -5.49 -16.02 11.77
CA LYS A 42 -4.58 -15.51 10.73
C LYS A 42 -4.75 -14.02 10.47
N HIS A 43 -5.79 -13.33 10.94
CA HIS A 43 -6.04 -11.90 10.63
C HIS A 43 -5.04 -10.90 11.23
N ARG A 44 -4.15 -11.35 12.14
CA ARG A 44 -3.16 -10.48 12.83
C ARG A 44 -1.82 -10.30 12.10
N ALA A 45 -1.74 -10.72 10.85
CA ALA A 45 -0.53 -10.70 10.04
C ALA A 45 -0.18 -9.27 9.55
N GLY A 46 1.10 -9.05 9.25
CA GLY A 46 1.60 -7.81 8.65
C GLY A 46 2.55 -6.99 9.54
N THR A 47 3.54 -6.41 8.91
CA THR A 47 4.49 -5.49 9.55
C THR A 47 3.79 -4.18 9.93
N THR A 48 3.67 -3.86 11.23
CA THR A 48 2.88 -2.71 11.75
C THR A 48 3.16 -1.38 11.03
N ALA A 49 4.42 -1.12 10.66
CA ALA A 49 4.82 0.09 9.92
C ALA A 49 4.20 0.18 8.51
N PHE A 50 3.79 -0.93 7.90
CA PHE A 50 3.20 -1.01 6.55
C PHE A 50 1.75 -1.54 6.55
N LEU A 51 1.27 -2.03 7.69
CA LEU A 51 -0.12 -2.44 7.88
C LEU A 51 -1.08 -1.25 7.66
N VAL A 52 -2.19 -1.48 6.98
CA VAL A 52 -3.17 -0.42 6.67
C VAL A 52 -3.84 0.18 7.91
N LEU A 53 -4.36 1.40 7.80
CA LEU A 53 -4.99 2.13 8.90
C LEU A 53 -6.13 1.34 9.55
N HIS A 54 -7.04 0.80 8.74
CA HIS A 54 -8.19 0.06 9.27
C HIS A 54 -7.75 -1.20 10.03
N LEU A 55 -6.72 -1.92 9.57
CA LEU A 55 -6.16 -3.08 10.29
C LEU A 55 -5.31 -2.68 11.50
N LEU A 56 -4.79 -1.45 11.56
CA LEU A 56 -4.16 -0.90 12.77
C LEU A 56 -5.21 -0.60 13.85
N GLU A 57 -6.39 -0.13 13.45
CA GLU A 57 -7.52 0.15 14.35
C GLU A 57 -8.23 -1.14 14.80
N ASP A 58 -8.48 -2.07 13.87
CA ASP A 58 -9.16 -3.33 14.14
C ASP A 58 -8.49 -4.50 13.41
N ARG A 59 -7.64 -5.24 14.13
CA ARG A 59 -6.94 -6.44 13.62
C ARG A 59 -7.85 -7.64 13.37
N THR A 60 -9.15 -7.53 13.66
CA THR A 60 -10.12 -8.61 13.39
C THR A 60 -10.75 -8.50 12.01
N LEU A 61 -10.54 -7.38 11.30
CA LEU A 61 -11.07 -7.19 9.97
C LEU A 61 -10.51 -8.23 8.98
N GLN A 62 -11.38 -8.70 8.11
CA GLN A 62 -10.98 -9.54 6.99
C GLN A 62 -10.09 -8.74 6.05
N HIS A 63 -8.98 -9.34 5.63
CA HIS A 63 -8.04 -8.73 4.69
C HIS A 63 -8.67 -8.61 3.30
N ARG A 64 -8.39 -7.51 2.59
CA ARG A 64 -8.98 -7.19 1.28
C ARG A 64 -7.92 -6.69 0.31
N LEU A 65 -8.20 -6.75 -0.99
CA LEU A 65 -7.26 -6.32 -2.03
C LEU A 65 -6.90 -4.83 -1.89
N VAL A 66 -7.88 -3.97 -1.58
CA VAL A 66 -7.65 -2.54 -1.27
C VAL A 66 -6.55 -2.31 -0.24
N PHE A 67 -6.37 -3.24 0.72
CA PHE A 67 -5.36 -3.11 1.75
C PHE A 67 -3.94 -3.35 1.23
N GLU A 68 -3.79 -4.21 0.21
CA GLU A 68 -2.50 -4.47 -0.41
C GLU A 68 -1.95 -3.19 -1.07
N TYR A 69 -2.82 -2.41 -1.71
CA TYR A 69 -2.46 -1.15 -2.37
C TYR A 69 -2.15 -0.03 -1.37
N GLU A 70 -2.88 0.06 -0.27
CA GLU A 70 -2.54 1.01 0.80
C GLU A 70 -1.20 0.64 1.47
N SER A 71 -0.94 -0.64 1.74
CA SER A 71 0.36 -1.10 2.22
C SER A 71 1.49 -0.80 1.24
N LEU A 72 1.27 -1.01 -0.07
CA LEU A 72 2.23 -0.67 -1.12
C LEU A 72 2.54 0.84 -1.14
N PHE A 73 1.53 1.69 -0.99
CA PHE A 73 1.73 3.14 -0.86
C PHE A 73 2.60 3.50 0.34
N TYR A 74 2.43 2.83 1.49
CA TYR A 74 3.29 3.05 2.66
C TYR A 74 4.73 2.59 2.44
N VAL A 75 4.94 1.49 1.69
CA VAL A 75 6.29 1.06 1.28
C VAL A 75 6.94 2.11 0.38
N MET A 76 6.24 2.60 -0.65
CA MET A 76 6.77 3.65 -1.55
C MET A 76 7.09 4.94 -0.80
N SER A 77 6.19 5.34 0.11
CA SER A 77 6.36 6.49 0.99
C SER A 77 7.64 6.38 1.82
N TRP A 78 7.87 5.22 2.44
CA TRP A 78 9.09 4.95 3.21
C TRP A 78 10.34 4.98 2.34
N ILE A 79 10.30 4.40 1.14
CA ILE A 79 11.45 4.38 0.23
C ILE A 79 11.86 5.81 -0.14
N ILE A 80 10.91 6.61 -0.63
CA ILE A 80 11.19 7.95 -1.15
C ILE A 80 11.65 8.91 -0.04
N ALA A 81 11.13 8.75 1.18
CA ALA A 81 11.39 9.68 2.28
C ALA A 81 12.45 9.19 3.29
N TYR A 82 12.86 7.91 3.24
CA TYR A 82 13.80 7.36 4.24
C TYR A 82 14.89 6.41 3.70
N HIS A 83 14.76 5.85 2.49
CA HIS A 83 15.75 4.90 2.01
C HIS A 83 17.06 5.59 1.61
N LYS A 84 18.13 5.34 2.38
CA LYS A 84 19.46 6.00 2.27
C LYS A 84 20.32 5.55 1.08
N ARG A 85 19.74 5.14 -0.04
CA ARG A 85 20.53 4.80 -1.23
C ARG A 85 21.17 6.09 -1.78
N GLY A 86 22.49 6.23 -1.64
CA GLY A 86 23.24 7.39 -2.15
C GLY A 86 23.82 8.32 -1.08
N GLY A 87 23.75 7.97 0.21
CA GLY A 87 24.47 8.70 1.26
C GLY A 87 23.84 10.02 1.71
N ALA A 88 22.60 10.32 1.29
CA ALA A 88 21.87 11.48 1.78
C ALA A 88 21.71 11.42 3.31
N ALA A 89 22.05 12.52 3.99
CA ALA A 89 21.76 12.68 5.41
C ALA A 89 20.25 12.89 5.58
N ILE A 90 19.63 12.08 6.43
CA ILE A 90 18.27 12.34 6.90
C ILE A 90 18.42 13.25 8.11
N GLU A 91 18.04 14.51 8.00
CA GLU A 91 17.96 15.38 9.17
C GLU A 91 16.77 14.92 10.03
N GLY A 92 17.04 14.46 11.25
CA GLY A 92 16.04 13.94 12.17
C GLY A 92 15.61 12.49 11.92
N ASN A 93 14.45 12.12 12.47
CA ASN A 93 13.84 10.80 12.29
C ASN A 93 12.37 10.98 11.85
N PRO A 94 12.10 11.37 10.60
CA PRO A 94 10.74 11.64 10.11
C PRO A 94 9.82 10.42 10.23
N PHE A 95 10.38 9.22 10.18
CA PHE A 95 9.65 7.95 10.37
C PHE A 95 9.75 7.39 11.80
N GLY A 96 10.27 8.14 12.78
CA GLY A 96 10.43 7.62 14.14
C GLY A 96 9.12 7.16 14.77
N ARG A 97 8.08 7.99 14.67
CA ARG A 97 6.72 7.64 15.10
C ARG A 97 6.06 6.58 14.22
N TRP A 98 6.42 6.53 12.94
CA TRP A 98 5.85 5.61 11.96
C TRP A 98 6.41 4.18 12.04
N TYR A 99 7.69 4.05 12.38
CA TYR A 99 8.42 2.79 12.27
C TYR A 99 8.77 2.19 13.63
N LEU A 100 9.09 3.03 14.62
CA LEU A 100 9.48 2.61 15.97
C LEU A 100 8.40 2.91 17.03
N GLY A 101 7.27 3.45 16.60
CA GLY A 101 6.19 3.88 17.49
C GLY A 101 5.28 2.74 17.96
N THR A 102 4.37 3.08 18.88
CA THR A 102 3.19 2.24 19.20
C THR A 102 2.20 2.25 18.03
N ALA A 103 1.28 1.28 17.98
CA ALA A 103 0.23 1.22 16.96
C ALA A 103 -0.52 2.56 16.80
N ASP A 104 -0.88 3.20 17.92
CA ASP A 104 -1.55 4.52 17.91
C ASP A 104 -0.68 5.62 17.29
N SER A 105 0.60 5.66 17.64
CA SER A 105 1.52 6.67 17.08
C SER A 105 1.82 6.44 15.60
N ILE A 106 1.83 5.17 15.16
CA ILE A 106 1.99 4.79 13.76
C ILE A 106 0.72 5.18 12.98
N CYS A 107 -0.46 4.87 13.53
CA CYS A 107 -1.74 5.26 12.97
C CYS A 107 -1.85 6.78 12.81
N ALA A 108 -1.52 7.55 13.85
CA ALA A 108 -1.50 9.00 13.80
C ALA A 108 -0.51 9.56 12.75
N ALA A 109 0.70 8.96 12.64
CA ALA A 109 1.69 9.35 11.65
C ALA A 109 1.19 9.07 10.22
N LYS A 110 0.59 7.90 9.97
CA LYS A 110 -0.06 7.51 8.71
C LYS A 110 -1.16 8.44 8.30
N PHE A 111 -2.05 8.75 9.22
CA PHE A 111 -3.14 9.67 8.99
C PHE A 111 -2.64 11.09 8.67
N GLY A 112 -1.57 11.54 9.34
CA GLY A 112 -0.86 12.78 9.00
C GLY A 112 -0.32 12.77 7.57
N ALA A 113 0.35 11.70 7.17
CA ALA A 113 0.89 11.55 5.81
C ALA A 113 -0.17 11.31 4.74
N LEU A 114 -1.42 11.01 5.07
CA LEU A 114 -2.50 11.06 4.09
C LEU A 114 -3.00 12.49 3.89
N ARG A 115 -2.87 13.36 4.89
CA ARG A 115 -3.34 14.76 4.84
C ARG A 115 -2.30 15.74 4.33
N SER A 116 -1.03 15.43 4.53
CA SER A 116 0.09 16.29 4.18
C SER A 116 1.16 15.51 3.41
N PRO A 117 1.76 16.07 2.34
CA PRO A 117 2.88 15.47 1.64
C PRO A 117 4.03 15.12 2.59
N LEU A 118 4.69 13.99 2.34
CA LEU A 118 5.91 13.62 3.03
C LEU A 118 7.10 14.32 2.39
N ASP A 119 8.08 14.73 3.21
CA ASP A 119 9.34 15.24 2.70
C ASP A 119 10.10 14.13 1.96
N THR A 120 10.32 14.31 0.67
CA THR A 120 11.06 13.36 -0.16
C THR A 120 12.56 13.64 -0.09
N LEU A 121 13.39 12.58 -0.02
CA LEU A 121 14.84 12.75 -0.04
C LEU A 121 15.32 13.36 -1.36
N PRO A 122 16.41 14.15 -1.37
CA PRO A 122 16.87 14.87 -2.58
C PRO A 122 17.05 13.98 -3.81
N HIS A 123 17.61 12.78 -3.65
CA HIS A 123 17.84 11.82 -4.73
C HIS A 123 16.57 11.09 -5.20
N HIS A 124 15.43 11.29 -4.53
CA HIS A 124 14.12 10.78 -4.90
C HIS A 124 13.15 11.89 -5.33
N LYS A 125 13.59 13.14 -5.45
CA LYS A 125 12.73 14.28 -5.82
C LYS A 125 11.97 14.10 -7.13
N VAL A 126 12.55 13.39 -8.11
CA VAL A 126 11.87 13.08 -9.37
C VAL A 126 10.59 12.24 -9.19
N LEU A 127 10.45 11.54 -8.05
CA LEU A 127 9.30 10.69 -7.73
C LEU A 127 8.22 11.43 -6.92
N GLU A 128 8.48 12.66 -6.48
CA GLU A 128 7.61 13.42 -5.57
C GLU A 128 6.20 13.64 -6.14
N ASP A 129 6.11 14.07 -7.41
CA ASP A 129 4.82 14.31 -8.07
C ASP A 129 3.98 13.02 -8.19
N GLY A 130 4.63 11.90 -8.49
CA GLY A 130 3.98 10.58 -8.57
C GLY A 130 3.46 10.15 -7.21
N LEU A 131 4.29 10.29 -6.16
CA LEU A 131 3.90 9.98 -4.79
C LEU A 131 2.73 10.86 -4.31
N TRP A 132 2.73 12.15 -4.66
CA TRP A 132 1.63 13.06 -4.32
C TRP A 132 0.31 12.64 -4.97
N ARG A 133 0.35 12.25 -6.26
CA ARG A 133 -0.84 11.76 -6.95
C ARG A 133 -1.36 10.45 -6.33
N LEU A 134 -0.46 9.52 -5.98
CA LEU A 134 -0.83 8.30 -5.24
C LEU A 134 -1.40 8.59 -3.86
N GLN A 135 -0.77 9.49 -3.10
CA GLN A 135 -1.24 9.91 -1.79
C GLN A 135 -2.68 10.38 -1.87
N ARG A 136 -3.00 11.22 -2.86
CA ARG A 136 -4.37 11.70 -3.08
C ARG A 136 -5.34 10.55 -3.37
N LEU A 137 -4.96 9.60 -4.23
CA LEU A 137 -5.78 8.43 -4.55
C LEU A 137 -6.09 7.61 -3.29
N VAL A 138 -5.06 7.22 -2.53
CA VAL A 138 -5.18 6.41 -1.33
C VAL A 138 -5.97 7.16 -0.25
N ARG A 139 -5.68 8.44 -0.04
CA ARG A 139 -6.41 9.30 0.89
C ARG A 139 -7.91 9.35 0.57
N ASP A 140 -8.26 9.63 -0.68
CA ASP A 140 -9.64 9.75 -1.10
C ASP A 140 -10.37 8.40 -0.95
N ALA A 141 -9.68 7.28 -1.25
CA ALA A 141 -10.22 5.94 -1.04
C ALA A 141 -10.46 5.62 0.45
N VAL A 142 -9.48 5.87 1.33
CA VAL A 142 -9.60 5.65 2.78
C VAL A 142 -10.76 6.44 3.38
N PHE A 143 -10.89 7.74 3.05
CA PHE A 143 -11.98 8.55 3.57
C PHE A 143 -13.35 8.13 3.05
N ARG A 144 -13.46 7.72 1.78
CA ARG A 144 -14.71 7.18 1.23
C ARG A 144 -15.09 5.85 1.90
N MET A 145 -14.10 4.99 2.17
CA MET A 145 -14.31 3.78 2.94
C MET A 145 -14.80 4.11 4.36
N ASP A 146 -14.17 5.03 5.07
CA ASP A 146 -14.63 5.43 6.41
C ASP A 146 -16.07 5.98 6.41
N ASP A 147 -16.41 6.86 5.47
CA ASP A 147 -17.76 7.44 5.35
C ASP A 147 -18.81 6.35 5.02
N ALA A 148 -18.46 5.41 4.16
CA ALA A 148 -19.35 4.35 3.72
C ALA A 148 -19.47 3.17 4.70
N GLY A 149 -18.38 2.81 5.36
CA GLY A 149 -18.29 1.63 6.22
C GLY A 149 -18.66 1.91 7.67
N ARG A 150 -18.67 3.17 8.10
CA ARG A 150 -19.15 3.53 9.44
C ARG A 150 -20.64 3.85 9.42
N SER A 151 -21.32 3.43 10.48
CA SER A 151 -22.74 3.68 10.73
C SER A 151 -22.91 4.10 12.17
N LEU A 152 -23.94 4.90 12.47
CA LEU A 152 -24.27 5.27 13.86
C LEU A 152 -24.48 4.05 14.78
N ARG A 153 -24.76 2.86 14.21
CA ARG A 153 -24.98 1.61 14.96
C ARG A 153 -23.71 0.77 15.18
N HIS A 154 -22.65 1.00 14.42
CA HIS A 154 -21.40 0.23 14.47
C HIS A 154 -20.20 1.20 14.43
N PRO A 155 -19.53 1.44 15.56
CA PRO A 155 -18.37 2.35 15.60
C PRO A 155 -17.16 1.81 14.82
N ASN A 156 -17.08 0.49 14.66
CA ASN A 156 -16.05 -0.18 13.87
C ASN A 156 -16.44 -0.22 12.39
N MET A 157 -15.43 -0.32 11.53
CA MET A 157 -15.57 -0.38 10.08
C MET A 157 -16.31 -1.65 9.63
N ASP A 158 -17.46 -1.50 8.97
CA ASP A 158 -18.21 -2.59 8.36
C ASP A 158 -18.04 -2.56 6.84
N TYR A 159 -17.17 -3.44 6.34
CA TYR A 159 -16.86 -3.52 4.91
C TYR A 159 -17.99 -4.12 4.08
N GLU A 160 -18.96 -4.82 4.68
CA GLU A 160 -20.11 -5.37 3.96
C GLU A 160 -21.08 -4.27 3.52
N LEU A 161 -20.95 -3.06 4.08
CA LEU A 161 -21.70 -1.89 3.64
C LEU A 161 -21.13 -1.26 2.37
N LEU A 162 -19.85 -1.47 2.05
CA LEU A 162 -19.20 -0.78 0.92
C LEU A 162 -19.86 -1.12 -0.42
N PRO A 163 -20.08 -2.40 -0.78
CA PRO A 163 -20.73 -2.73 -2.05
C PRO A 163 -22.16 -2.19 -2.14
N ASN A 164 -22.89 -2.22 -1.01
CA ASN A 164 -24.25 -1.68 -0.92
C ASN A 164 -24.31 -0.16 -1.12
N ARG A 165 -23.19 0.54 -0.88
CA ARG A 165 -23.02 1.98 -1.14
C ARG A 165 -22.30 2.26 -2.46
N GLY A 166 -22.16 1.26 -3.33
CA GLY A 166 -21.54 1.38 -4.65
C GLY A 166 -20.02 1.55 -4.60
N LEU A 167 -19.37 1.17 -3.50
CA LEU A 167 -17.92 1.18 -3.38
C LEU A 167 -17.36 -0.22 -3.58
N ASN A 168 -16.42 -0.33 -4.50
CA ASN A 168 -15.57 -1.49 -4.73
C ASN A 168 -14.14 -1.01 -5.07
N ASP A 169 -13.21 -1.93 -5.23
CA ASP A 169 -11.79 -1.65 -5.44
C ASP A 169 -11.55 -0.77 -6.68
N GLU A 170 -12.29 -1.00 -7.78
CA GLU A 170 -12.22 -0.22 -9.02
C GLU A 170 -12.70 1.22 -8.84
N VAL A 171 -13.84 1.41 -8.15
CA VAL A 171 -14.43 2.72 -7.86
C VAL A 171 -13.56 3.52 -6.89
N LEU A 172 -12.85 2.84 -5.99
CA LEU A 172 -11.85 3.43 -5.11
C LEU A 172 -10.52 3.72 -5.86
N GLY A 173 -10.32 3.09 -7.03
CA GLY A 173 -9.09 3.16 -7.81
C GLY A 173 -7.90 2.46 -7.13
N LEU A 174 -8.14 1.66 -6.09
CA LEU A 174 -7.11 0.88 -5.41
C LEU A 174 -6.92 -0.45 -6.14
N THR A 175 -6.45 -0.34 -7.38
CA THR A 175 -6.17 -1.43 -8.31
C THR A 175 -4.84 -1.17 -9.01
N ALA A 176 -4.32 -2.16 -9.73
CA ALA A 176 -3.10 -2.01 -10.53
C ALA A 176 -3.27 -0.89 -11.55
N ASP A 177 -4.35 -0.92 -12.32
CA ASP A 177 -4.73 0.13 -13.28
C ASP A 177 -4.86 1.52 -12.65
N GLY A 178 -5.49 1.60 -11.47
CA GLY A 178 -5.63 2.86 -10.76
C GLY A 178 -4.27 3.45 -10.38
N PHE A 179 -3.37 2.62 -9.85
CA PHE A 179 -2.01 3.02 -9.51
C PHE A 179 -1.20 3.42 -10.75
N SER A 180 -1.19 2.61 -11.81
CA SER A 180 -0.47 2.92 -13.05
C SER A 180 -0.96 4.22 -13.68
N ARG A 181 -2.29 4.42 -13.77
CA ARG A 181 -2.86 5.66 -14.32
C ARG A 181 -2.40 6.89 -13.54
N VAL A 182 -2.42 6.81 -12.21
CA VAL A 182 -2.06 7.92 -11.32
C VAL A 182 -0.55 8.18 -11.35
N LEU A 183 0.26 7.13 -11.48
CA LEU A 183 1.70 7.23 -11.64
C LEU A 183 2.13 7.63 -13.04
N GLN A 184 1.21 7.60 -14.01
CA GLN A 184 1.46 7.80 -15.44
C GLN A 184 2.39 6.73 -16.03
N TRP A 185 2.32 5.51 -15.49
CA TRP A 185 3.06 4.33 -15.97
C TRP A 185 2.32 3.64 -17.13
N GLY A 186 1.89 4.42 -18.13
CA GLY A 186 1.11 3.91 -19.27
C GLY A 186 1.74 2.67 -19.93
N ASP A 187 0.88 1.77 -20.42
CA ASP A 187 1.12 0.50 -21.13
C ASP A 187 2.06 -0.55 -20.46
N GLU A 188 2.77 -0.24 -19.37
CA GLU A 188 3.61 -1.21 -18.65
C GLU A 188 2.78 -2.35 -18.02
N ILE A 189 1.54 -2.08 -17.60
CA ILE A 189 0.60 -3.10 -17.11
C ILE A 189 0.15 -4.00 -18.26
N GLU A 190 -0.19 -3.43 -19.43
CA GLU A 190 -0.67 -4.22 -20.57
C GLU A 190 0.43 -5.16 -21.09
N ILE A 191 1.71 -4.75 -20.99
CA ILE A 191 2.88 -5.61 -21.28
C ILE A 191 3.01 -6.74 -20.23
N TYR A 192 2.83 -6.47 -18.95
CA TYR A 192 2.91 -7.49 -17.89
C TYR A 192 1.74 -8.50 -17.96
N GLU A 193 0.54 -8.06 -18.32
CA GLU A 193 -0.65 -8.92 -18.42
C GLU A 193 -0.73 -9.66 -19.77
N ARG A 194 -0.13 -9.14 -20.86
CA ARG A 194 -0.20 -9.76 -22.20
C ARG A 194 1.06 -10.47 -22.69
N ASP A 195 2.25 -10.26 -22.13
CA ASP A 195 3.44 -11.04 -22.52
C ASP A 195 3.60 -12.28 -21.63
N ARG A 196 3.26 -13.47 -22.15
CA ARG A 196 4.24 -14.29 -22.87
C ARG A 196 5.54 -14.43 -22.08
N VAL A 197 5.48 -15.21 -21.00
CA VAL A 197 6.63 -15.99 -20.52
C VAL A 197 7.01 -16.95 -21.66
N GLY A 198 7.82 -16.47 -22.59
CA GLY A 198 8.10 -17.15 -23.84
C GLY A 198 9.33 -16.55 -24.50
N VAL A 199 10.48 -16.91 -23.94
CA VAL A 199 11.83 -16.93 -24.55
C VAL A 199 11.92 -16.21 -25.90
N ARG A 200 12.58 -15.06 -25.93
CA ARG A 200 13.27 -14.62 -27.15
C ARG A 200 14.77 -14.80 -26.94
N ARG A 201 15.31 -15.68 -27.79
CA ARG A 201 16.72 -16.03 -27.94
C ARG A 201 17.57 -14.82 -28.29
#